data_AF-A0A7C6VN20-F1
#
_entry.id   AF-A0A7C6VN20-F1
#
_cell.length_a   1.000
_cell.length_b   1.000
_cell.length_c   1.000
_cell.angle_alpha   90.00
_cell.angle_beta   90.00
_cell.angle_gamma   90.00
#
_symmetry.space_group_name_H-M   'P 1'
#
loop_
_entity.id
_entity.type
_entity.pdbx_description
1 polymer ?
#
loop_
_entity_poly.entity_id
_entity_poly.type
_entity_poly.pdbx_seq_one_letter_code
_entity_poly.pdbx_strand_id
1 'polypeptide(L)'
;MGSAIYMLSFFAIGLMVAQGFGTSTPSHIEWSARLLFVFAVLPGIFLAIKAARPHWSLALRPPNSDRLRAKQVSLALCLLAPLLYSAFLDALGLPLYGRFLWDYIFALPVLLLLLPAFVRWSDQRLPEPEDGYASLGRVILGRQHWSWSQNKPLLLAWSVKTLFIPVMYGSLQIMLVELLLLRPSLNPGVLVVWSYTFGLTFDLLIATIGYLCTSRLLATDVRSTDDTWSGWLVCMICYPPLWVVLRTIREQADTMTWEQWLSPDQPLYWIWAALIVFSWGLYWLSTASFGVRFSNLTYRGLIAHGPYRYTKHPSYIGKNIYWWLHTVPFVGVVGFGDLARNLLGLGFVSLIYYLRAKTEERHLSKFPEYRAYSEWIEENGVWARCRRWLVALKPKAS
;
A
#
# COMPACT_ATOMS: atom_id res chain seq x y z
N MET A 1 -2.89 -0.45 -14.55
CA MET A 1 -3.15 1.00 -14.67
C MET A 1 -4.63 1.39 -14.85
N GLY A 2 -5.42 0.70 -15.68
CA GLY A 2 -6.81 1.11 -15.98
C GLY A 2 -7.67 1.44 -14.76
N SER A 3 -7.78 0.53 -13.78
CA SER A 3 -8.59 0.77 -12.57
C SER A 3 -8.12 1.97 -11.74
N ALA A 4 -6.82 2.21 -11.63
CA ALA A 4 -6.27 3.35 -10.89
C ALA A 4 -6.63 4.69 -11.54
N ILE A 5 -6.66 4.77 -12.87
CA ILE A 5 -7.05 5.99 -13.58
C ILE A 5 -8.51 6.35 -13.28
N TYR A 6 -9.43 5.38 -13.34
CA TYR A 6 -10.83 5.64 -13.02
C TYR A 6 -11.03 6.02 -11.54
N MET A 7 -10.32 5.34 -10.62
CA MET A 7 -10.36 5.71 -9.21
C MET A 7 -9.83 7.13 -8.99
N LEU A 8 -8.77 7.53 -9.68
CA LEU A 8 -8.23 8.90 -9.61
C LEU A 8 -9.25 9.93 -10.12
N SER A 9 -9.90 9.67 -11.25
CA SER A 9 -10.91 10.57 -11.81
C SER A 9 -12.10 10.73 -10.87
N PHE A 10 -12.63 9.63 -10.32
CA PHE A 10 -13.74 9.68 -9.38
C PHE A 10 -13.33 10.32 -8.06
N PHE A 11 -12.10 10.06 -7.58
CA PHE A 11 -11.56 10.73 -6.41
C PHE A 11 -11.48 12.25 -6.60
N ALA A 12 -10.93 12.72 -7.72
CA ALA A 12 -10.83 14.14 -8.01
C ALA A 12 -12.21 14.81 -8.13
N ILE A 13 -13.16 14.19 -8.85
CA ILE A 13 -14.54 14.69 -8.98
C ILE A 13 -15.22 14.74 -7.62
N GLY A 14 -15.15 13.63 -6.86
CA GLY A 14 -15.77 13.55 -5.54
C GLY A 14 -15.19 14.57 -4.56
N LEU A 15 -13.88 14.81 -4.62
CA LEU A 15 -13.21 15.81 -3.80
C LEU A 15 -13.71 17.22 -4.13
N MET A 16 -13.79 17.58 -5.42
CA MET A 16 -14.33 18.87 -5.86
C MET A 16 -15.77 19.08 -5.38
N VAL A 17 -16.61 18.05 -5.52
CA VAL A 17 -18.00 18.09 -5.07
C VAL A 17 -18.09 18.26 -3.55
N ALA A 18 -17.35 17.46 -2.78
CA ALA A 18 -17.35 17.53 -1.33
C ALA A 18 -16.86 18.90 -0.81
N GLN A 19 -15.82 19.47 -1.44
CA GLN A 19 -15.33 20.80 -1.10
C GLN A 19 -16.33 21.91 -1.50
N GLY A 20 -17.09 21.73 -2.59
CA GLY A 20 -18.07 22.70 -3.09
C GLY A 20 -19.30 22.85 -2.21
N PHE A 21 -19.80 21.76 -1.62
CA PHE A 21 -20.95 21.82 -0.71
C PHE A 21 -20.63 22.45 0.65
N GLY A 22 -19.36 22.48 1.04
CA GLY A 22 -18.91 22.99 2.32
C GLY A 22 -19.28 22.05 3.48
N THR A 23 -18.34 21.83 4.40
CA THR A 23 -18.58 21.04 5.61
C THR A 23 -18.75 21.98 6.79
N SER A 24 -19.95 22.05 7.36
CA SER A 24 -20.30 22.98 8.44
C SER A 24 -19.87 22.52 9.84
N THR A 25 -19.59 21.22 10.03
CA THR A 25 -19.23 20.65 11.34
C THR A 25 -18.13 19.58 11.20
N PRO A 26 -17.38 19.27 12.29
CA PRO A 26 -16.42 18.17 12.30
C PRO A 26 -17.04 16.80 11.96
N SER A 27 -18.29 16.55 12.36
CA SER A 27 -18.96 15.29 11.99
C SER A 27 -19.28 15.22 10.49
N HIS A 28 -19.71 16.33 9.88
CA HIS A 28 -19.99 16.38 8.45
C HIS A 28 -18.75 16.11 7.60
N ILE A 29 -17.57 16.57 8.01
CA ILE A 29 -16.35 16.31 7.26
C ILE A 29 -15.91 14.86 7.34
N GLU A 30 -16.04 14.21 8.50
CA GLU A 30 -15.70 12.80 8.61
C GLU A 30 -16.66 11.90 7.80
N TRP A 31 -17.95 12.24 7.73
CA TRP A 31 -18.89 11.53 6.84
C TRP A 31 -18.58 11.79 5.37
N SER A 32 -18.20 13.02 5.02
CA SER A 32 -17.77 13.38 3.66
C SER A 32 -16.54 12.59 3.23
N ALA A 33 -15.57 12.39 4.13
CA ALA A 33 -14.39 11.55 3.90
C ALA A 33 -14.78 10.09 3.57
N ARG A 34 -15.69 9.49 4.35
CA ARG A 34 -16.18 8.11 4.11
C ARG A 34 -16.92 7.99 2.78
N LEU A 35 -17.81 8.94 2.47
CA LEU A 35 -18.54 8.97 1.20
C LEU A 35 -17.59 9.13 0.01
N LEU A 36 -16.60 10.02 0.13
CA LEU A 36 -15.57 10.22 -0.88
C LEU A 36 -14.76 8.93 -1.12
N PHE A 37 -14.36 8.25 -0.05
CA PHE A 37 -13.68 6.96 -0.16
C PHE A 37 -14.53 5.95 -0.95
N VAL A 38 -15.79 5.73 -0.56
CA VAL A 38 -16.69 4.80 -1.23
C VAL A 38 -16.85 5.18 -2.71
N PHE A 39 -17.16 6.44 -2.99
CA PHE A 39 -17.34 6.94 -4.35
C PHE A 39 -16.10 6.71 -5.24
N ALA A 40 -14.92 6.96 -4.70
CA ALA A 40 -13.66 6.83 -5.41
C ALA A 40 -13.27 5.38 -5.72
N VAL A 41 -13.59 4.41 -4.84
CA VAL A 41 -13.18 3.00 -5.04
C VAL A 41 -14.15 2.17 -5.88
N LEU A 42 -15.42 2.56 -5.94
CA LEU A 42 -16.46 1.85 -6.72
C LEU A 42 -16.06 1.53 -8.17
N PRO A 43 -15.53 2.48 -8.98
CA PRO A 43 -15.13 2.15 -10.35
C PRO A 43 -13.99 1.12 -10.41
N GLY A 44 -13.06 1.16 -9.44
CA GLY A 44 -11.97 0.18 -9.33
C GLY A 44 -12.49 -1.23 -9.07
N ILE A 45 -13.44 -1.37 -8.14
CA ILE A 45 -14.11 -2.64 -7.82
C ILE A 45 -14.90 -3.15 -9.03
N PHE A 46 -15.68 -2.28 -9.67
CA PHE A 46 -16.48 -2.64 -10.85
C PHE A 46 -15.61 -3.20 -11.99
N LEU A 47 -14.49 -2.53 -12.28
CA LEU A 47 -13.55 -2.99 -13.29
C LEU A 47 -12.88 -4.32 -12.92
N ALA A 48 -12.56 -4.52 -11.64
CA ALA A 48 -12.04 -5.80 -11.15
C ALA A 48 -13.05 -6.93 -11.34
N ILE A 49 -14.33 -6.70 -11.00
CA ILE A 49 -15.41 -7.67 -11.23
C ILE A 49 -15.55 -7.97 -12.72
N LYS A 50 -15.59 -6.94 -13.57
CA LYS A 50 -15.72 -7.09 -15.02
C LYS A 50 -14.57 -7.92 -15.61
N ALA A 51 -13.34 -7.67 -15.15
CA ALA A 51 -12.16 -8.41 -15.60
C ALA A 51 -12.14 -9.86 -15.10
N ALA A 52 -12.67 -10.13 -13.91
CA ALA A 52 -12.66 -11.46 -13.31
C ALA A 52 -13.83 -12.36 -13.75
N ARG A 53 -14.95 -11.77 -14.16
CA ARG A 53 -16.19 -12.50 -14.53
C ARG A 53 -15.98 -13.62 -15.56
N PRO A 54 -15.13 -13.49 -16.60
CA PRO A 54 -14.87 -14.59 -17.54
C PRO A 54 -14.20 -15.82 -16.90
N HIS A 55 -13.54 -15.68 -15.75
CA HIS A 55 -12.88 -16.78 -15.04
C HIS A 55 -13.79 -17.48 -14.01
N TRP A 56 -15.04 -17.03 -13.86
CA TRP A 56 -16.00 -17.69 -12.98
C TRP A 56 -16.52 -18.97 -13.61
N SER A 57 -16.78 -20.00 -12.78
CA SER A 57 -17.37 -21.24 -13.25
C SER A 57 -18.75 -20.99 -13.86
N LEU A 58 -18.93 -21.37 -15.13
CA LEU A 58 -20.22 -21.31 -15.82
C LEU A 58 -21.21 -22.33 -15.26
N ALA A 59 -20.72 -23.52 -14.89
CA ALA A 59 -21.50 -24.54 -14.20
C ALA A 59 -21.49 -24.26 -12.69
N LEU A 60 -22.66 -23.97 -12.12
CA LEU A 60 -22.82 -23.78 -10.68
C LEU A 60 -22.74 -25.14 -9.97
N ARG A 61 -21.89 -25.24 -8.96
CA ARG A 61 -21.74 -26.46 -8.17
C ARG A 61 -22.86 -26.62 -7.14
N PRO A 62 -23.27 -27.86 -6.82
CA PRO A 62 -24.18 -28.08 -5.71
C PRO A 62 -23.53 -27.65 -4.39
N PRO A 63 -24.29 -27.02 -3.48
CA PRO A 63 -23.78 -26.60 -2.18
C PRO A 63 -23.42 -27.82 -1.33
N ASN A 64 -22.23 -27.80 -0.71
CA ASN A 64 -21.82 -28.80 0.28
C ASN A 64 -21.91 -28.20 1.69
N SER A 65 -22.81 -28.72 2.53
CA SER A 65 -23.12 -28.14 3.84
C SER A 65 -21.92 -28.13 4.80
N ASP A 66 -21.07 -29.17 4.77
CA ASP A 66 -19.84 -29.24 5.55
C ASP A 66 -18.87 -28.11 5.15
N ARG A 67 -18.56 -28.03 3.86
CA ARG A 67 -17.65 -27.01 3.33
C ARG A 67 -18.16 -25.59 3.57
N LEU A 68 -19.46 -25.34 3.35
CA LEU A 68 -20.04 -24.03 3.57
C LEU A 68 -19.92 -23.59 5.03
N ARG A 69 -20.21 -24.48 5.99
CA ARG A 69 -20.04 -24.20 7.43
C ARG A 69 -18.58 -23.96 7.80
N ALA A 70 -17.67 -24.80 7.28
CA ALA A 70 -16.24 -24.63 7.51
C ALA A 70 -15.76 -23.25 7.04
N LYS A 71 -16.10 -22.84 5.80
CA LYS A 71 -15.75 -21.53 5.25
C LYS A 71 -16.36 -20.36 6.03
N GLN A 72 -17.60 -20.50 6.49
CA GLN A 72 -18.25 -19.46 7.31
C GLN A 72 -17.51 -19.25 8.63
N VAL A 73 -17.19 -20.33 9.35
CA VAL A 73 -16.50 -20.23 10.65
C VAL A 73 -15.08 -19.66 10.47
N SER A 74 -14.32 -20.15 9.49
CA SER A 74 -12.96 -19.64 9.26
C SER A 74 -12.96 -18.18 8.82
N LEU A 75 -13.84 -17.79 7.89
CA LEU A 75 -13.91 -16.41 7.42
C LEU A 75 -14.43 -15.46 8.51
N ALA A 76 -15.37 -15.90 9.37
CA ALA A 76 -15.81 -15.12 10.53
C ALA A 76 -14.64 -14.85 11.50
N LEU A 77 -13.83 -15.87 11.84
CA LEU A 77 -12.64 -15.69 12.67
C LEU A 77 -11.61 -14.77 12.02
N CYS A 78 -11.39 -14.93 10.72
CA CYS A 78 -10.51 -14.06 9.96
C CYS A 78 -10.98 -12.60 9.98
N LEU A 79 -12.30 -12.34 9.90
CA LEU A 79 -12.87 -10.99 10.00
C LEU A 79 -12.78 -10.41 11.41
N LEU A 80 -12.74 -11.24 12.45
CA LEU A 80 -12.52 -10.78 13.84
C LEU A 80 -11.07 -10.38 14.11
N ALA A 81 -10.08 -10.97 13.41
CA ALA A 81 -8.67 -10.70 13.68
C ALA A 81 -8.26 -9.21 13.52
N PRO A 82 -8.63 -8.49 12.44
CA PRO A 82 -8.38 -7.05 12.33
C PRO A 82 -9.04 -6.23 13.44
N LEU A 83 -10.21 -6.63 13.92
CA LEU A 83 -10.91 -5.96 15.03
C LEU A 83 -10.07 -6.06 16.31
N LEU A 84 -9.69 -7.29 16.70
CA LEU A 84 -8.94 -7.56 17.93
C LEU A 84 -7.56 -6.90 17.91
N TYR A 85 -6.86 -7.00 16.78
CA TYR A 85 -5.56 -6.37 16.61
C TYR A 85 -5.64 -4.83 16.72
N SER A 86 -6.65 -4.22 16.09
CA SER A 86 -6.83 -2.77 16.15
C SER A 86 -7.24 -2.30 17.53
N ALA A 87 -8.12 -3.04 18.22
CA ALA A 87 -8.50 -2.74 19.60
C ALA A 87 -7.30 -2.82 20.55
N PHE A 88 -6.44 -3.83 20.40
CA PHE A 88 -5.20 -3.94 21.18
C PHE A 88 -4.28 -2.73 20.95
N LEU A 89 -4.05 -2.34 19.70
CA LEU A 89 -3.16 -1.21 19.39
C LEU A 89 -3.75 0.16 19.75
N ASP A 90 -5.06 0.33 19.62
CA ASP A 90 -5.75 1.52 20.10
C ASP A 90 -5.63 1.65 21.63
N ALA A 91 -5.77 0.55 22.37
CA ALA A 91 -5.54 0.51 23.81
C ALA A 91 -4.08 0.84 24.21
N LEU A 92 -3.11 0.65 23.32
CA LEU A 92 -1.72 1.09 23.48
C LEU A 92 -1.50 2.57 23.10
N GLY A 93 -2.56 3.32 22.77
CA GLY A 93 -2.49 4.75 22.47
C GLY A 93 -2.10 5.07 21.03
N LEU A 94 -2.37 4.18 20.07
CA LEU A 94 -2.11 4.43 18.64
C LEU A 94 -3.42 4.86 17.92
N PRO A 95 -3.71 6.18 17.80
CA PRO A 95 -5.04 6.69 17.46
C PRO A 95 -5.52 6.35 16.04
N LEU A 96 -4.61 6.03 15.12
CA LEU A 96 -4.97 5.63 13.76
C LEU A 96 -5.76 4.30 13.74
N TYR A 97 -5.53 3.42 14.71
CA TYR A 97 -6.25 2.15 14.84
C TYR A 97 -7.65 2.36 15.40
N GLY A 98 -7.83 3.33 16.31
CA GLY A 98 -9.15 3.76 16.80
C GLY A 98 -10.08 4.23 15.68
N ARG A 99 -9.56 4.96 14.68
CA ARG A 99 -10.36 5.38 13.51
C ARG A 99 -10.86 4.19 12.69
N PHE A 100 -10.01 3.21 12.41
CA PHE A 100 -10.44 1.98 11.75
C PHE A 100 -11.43 1.20 12.62
N LEU A 101 -11.14 1.05 13.91
CA LEU A 101 -11.96 0.29 14.85
C LEU A 101 -13.39 0.84 14.90
N TRP A 102 -13.54 2.16 14.96
CA TRP A 102 -14.85 2.82 15.03
C TRP A 102 -15.72 2.44 13.83
N ASP A 103 -15.19 2.56 12.62
CA ASP A 103 -15.92 2.19 11.39
C ASP A 103 -16.14 0.67 11.28
N TYR A 104 -15.15 -0.12 11.68
CA TYR A 104 -15.20 -1.57 11.54
C TYR A 104 -16.18 -2.22 12.52
N ILE A 105 -16.42 -1.63 13.70
CA ILE A 105 -17.45 -2.10 14.65
C ILE A 105 -18.86 -2.03 14.04
N PHE A 106 -19.14 -1.05 13.18
CA PHE A 106 -20.42 -0.96 12.48
C PHE A 106 -20.46 -1.83 11.22
N ALA A 107 -19.34 -1.96 10.50
CA ALA A 107 -19.27 -2.78 9.30
C ALA A 107 -19.30 -4.28 9.59
N LEU A 108 -18.63 -4.74 10.66
CA LEU A 108 -18.44 -6.15 10.96
C LEU A 108 -19.77 -6.92 11.19
N PRO A 109 -20.75 -6.42 11.97
CA PRO A 109 -22.05 -7.08 12.10
C PRO A 109 -22.75 -7.28 10.76
N VAL A 110 -22.69 -6.29 9.87
CA VAL A 110 -23.24 -6.39 8.50
C VAL A 110 -22.50 -7.44 7.69
N LEU A 111 -21.16 -7.46 7.75
CA LEU A 111 -20.34 -8.46 7.08
C LEU A 111 -20.66 -9.89 7.57
N LEU A 112 -20.81 -10.08 8.88
CA LEU A 112 -21.14 -11.38 9.48
C LEU A 112 -22.58 -11.81 9.15
N LEU A 113 -23.52 -10.88 9.07
CA LEU A 113 -24.90 -11.15 8.64
C LEU A 113 -24.96 -11.59 7.17
N LEU A 114 -24.20 -10.93 6.29
CA LEU A 114 -24.14 -11.25 4.86
C LEU A 114 -23.24 -12.46 4.55
N LEU A 115 -22.41 -12.88 5.49
CA LEU A 115 -21.40 -13.93 5.32
C LEU A 115 -21.97 -15.26 4.80
N PRO A 116 -23.09 -15.81 5.33
CA PRO A 116 -23.62 -17.08 4.84
C PRO A 116 -24.04 -17.02 3.37
N ALA A 117 -24.69 -15.91 2.97
CA ALA A 117 -25.11 -15.68 1.59
C ALA A 117 -23.89 -15.51 0.67
N PHE A 118 -22.89 -14.74 1.10
CA PHE A 118 -21.65 -14.53 0.35
C PHE A 118 -20.84 -15.82 0.17
N VAL A 119 -20.66 -16.61 1.23
CA VAL A 119 -19.91 -17.88 1.16
C VAL A 119 -20.62 -18.86 0.23
N ARG A 120 -21.95 -18.97 0.30
CA ARG A 120 -22.71 -19.82 -0.63
C ARG A 120 -22.57 -19.34 -2.07
N TRP A 121 -22.73 -18.04 -2.30
CA TRP A 121 -22.62 -17.45 -3.65
C TRP A 121 -21.23 -17.63 -4.28
N SER A 122 -20.18 -17.45 -3.48
CA SER A 122 -18.78 -17.58 -3.92
C SER A 122 -18.36 -19.04 -4.11
N ASP A 123 -18.74 -19.95 -3.21
CA ASP A 123 -18.41 -21.38 -3.32
C ASP A 123 -18.92 -22.02 -4.61
N GLN A 124 -20.08 -21.57 -5.10
CA GLN A 124 -20.67 -22.05 -6.34
C GLN A 124 -19.95 -21.59 -7.62
N ARG A 125 -19.18 -20.49 -7.54
CA ARG A 125 -18.56 -19.82 -8.70
C ARG A 125 -17.05 -20.01 -8.77
N LEU A 126 -16.40 -20.33 -7.66
CA LEU A 126 -14.95 -20.53 -7.61
C LEU A 126 -14.55 -21.87 -8.27
N PRO A 127 -13.47 -21.89 -9.09
CA PRO A 127 -12.96 -23.11 -9.71
C PRO A 127 -12.49 -24.17 -8.71
N GLU A 128 -11.93 -23.74 -7.58
CA GLU A 128 -11.40 -24.60 -6.53
C GLU A 128 -12.04 -24.23 -5.19
N PRO A 129 -13.15 -24.87 -4.80
CA PRO A 129 -13.85 -24.56 -3.58
C PRO A 129 -13.19 -25.22 -2.35
N GLU A 130 -12.39 -26.27 -2.52
CA GLU A 130 -11.57 -26.84 -1.45
C GLU A 130 -10.32 -25.97 -1.24
N ASP A 131 -10.53 -24.80 -0.64
CA ASP A 131 -9.52 -23.78 -0.41
C ASP A 131 -9.07 -23.73 1.07
N GLY A 132 -8.15 -22.82 1.38
CA GLY A 132 -7.65 -22.64 2.74
C GLY A 132 -8.76 -22.32 3.76
N TYR A 133 -9.86 -21.67 3.36
CA TYR A 133 -10.97 -21.37 4.27
C TYR A 133 -11.74 -22.65 4.63
N ALA A 134 -11.93 -23.56 3.67
CA ALA A 134 -12.50 -24.88 3.94
C ALA A 134 -11.59 -25.70 4.87
N SER A 135 -10.29 -25.76 4.59
CA SER A 135 -9.30 -26.47 5.42
C SER A 135 -9.27 -25.94 6.86
N LEU A 136 -9.05 -24.63 7.03
CA LEU A 136 -8.99 -24.01 8.36
C LEU A 136 -10.30 -24.20 9.13
N GLY A 137 -11.42 -24.04 8.44
CA GLY A 137 -12.76 -24.23 9.00
C GLY A 137 -13.00 -25.64 9.53
N ARG A 138 -12.59 -26.67 8.78
CA ARG A 138 -12.71 -28.07 9.24
C ARG A 138 -11.83 -28.35 10.45
N VAL A 139 -10.65 -27.74 10.53
CA VAL A 139 -9.81 -27.84 11.73
C VAL A 139 -10.50 -27.23 12.94
N ILE A 140 -11.04 -26.01 12.81
CA ILE A 140 -11.76 -25.33 13.91
C ILE A 140 -12.98 -26.14 14.36
N LEU A 141 -13.68 -26.77 13.42
CA LEU A 141 -14.85 -27.62 13.69
C LEU A 141 -14.48 -29.02 14.21
N GLY A 142 -13.19 -29.35 14.40
CA GLY A 142 -12.74 -30.66 14.85
C GLY A 142 -12.93 -31.79 13.83
N ARG A 143 -13.12 -31.47 12.55
CA ARG A 143 -13.38 -32.41 11.45
C ARG A 143 -12.13 -32.82 10.68
N GLN A 144 -11.03 -32.11 10.89
CA GLN A 144 -9.75 -32.36 10.22
C GLN A 144 -8.59 -32.01 11.17
N HIS A 145 -7.48 -32.75 11.07
CA HIS A 145 -6.26 -32.43 11.81
C HIS A 145 -5.53 -31.22 11.19
N TRP A 146 -4.84 -30.47 12.03
CA TRP A 146 -4.00 -29.36 11.58
C TRP A 146 -2.90 -29.83 10.64
N SER A 147 -2.74 -29.12 9.52
CA SER A 147 -1.64 -29.31 8.59
C SER A 147 -1.00 -27.97 8.24
N TRP A 148 0.30 -27.83 8.49
CA TRP A 148 1.04 -26.61 8.19
C TRP A 148 1.06 -26.30 6.70
N SER A 149 1.22 -27.29 5.82
CA SER A 149 1.29 -27.08 4.38
C SER A 149 -0.01 -26.52 3.81
N GLN A 150 -1.17 -26.91 4.37
CA GLN A 150 -2.49 -26.47 3.91
C GLN A 150 -2.91 -25.13 4.51
N ASN A 151 -2.62 -24.89 5.80
CA ASN A 151 -3.17 -23.74 6.52
C ASN A 151 -2.23 -22.53 6.60
N LYS A 152 -0.90 -22.75 6.52
CA LYS A 152 0.11 -21.66 6.55
C LYS A 152 -0.16 -20.56 5.49
N PRO A 153 -0.50 -20.87 4.23
CA PRO A 153 -0.74 -19.83 3.23
C PRO A 153 -1.90 -18.89 3.60
N LEU A 154 -3.01 -19.45 4.10
CA LEU A 154 -4.16 -18.64 4.53
C LEU A 154 -3.81 -17.80 5.75
N LEU A 155 -3.14 -18.38 6.75
CA LEU A 155 -2.71 -17.66 7.95
C LEU A 155 -1.82 -16.48 7.59
N LEU A 156 -0.77 -16.68 6.78
CA LEU A 156 0.13 -15.60 6.38
C LEU A 156 -0.60 -14.50 5.61
N ALA A 157 -1.47 -14.87 4.67
CA ALA A 157 -2.27 -13.89 3.91
C ALA A 157 -3.20 -13.07 4.82
N TRP A 158 -3.81 -13.68 5.84
CA TRP A 158 -4.64 -12.96 6.80
C TRP A 158 -3.84 -12.19 7.84
N SER A 159 -2.66 -12.65 8.25
CA SER A 159 -1.75 -11.85 9.06
C SER A 159 -1.38 -10.55 8.35
N VAL A 160 -1.06 -10.61 7.05
CA VAL A 160 -0.83 -9.41 6.23
C VAL A 160 -2.06 -8.49 6.25
N LYS A 161 -3.27 -9.02 6.01
CA LYS A 161 -4.51 -8.22 6.05
C LYS A 161 -4.76 -7.58 7.41
N THR A 162 -4.64 -8.35 8.49
CA THR A 162 -4.86 -7.91 9.87
C THR A 162 -3.92 -6.77 10.25
N LEU A 163 -2.65 -6.85 9.84
CA LEU A 163 -1.67 -5.81 10.14
C LEU A 163 -1.90 -4.53 9.31
N PHE A 164 -2.20 -4.68 8.02
CA PHE A 164 -2.17 -3.56 7.09
C PHE A 164 -3.52 -2.89 6.84
N ILE A 165 -4.65 -3.60 6.86
CA ILE A 165 -5.97 -2.98 6.63
C ILE A 165 -6.20 -1.82 7.63
N PRO A 166 -5.99 -1.98 8.95
CA PRO A 166 -6.23 -0.91 9.90
C PRO A 166 -5.32 0.30 9.67
N VAL A 167 -4.04 0.05 9.38
CA VAL A 167 -3.06 1.11 9.13
C VAL A 167 -3.40 1.89 7.88
N MET A 168 -3.67 1.21 6.76
CA MET A 168 -3.96 1.88 5.49
C MET A 168 -5.27 2.66 5.55
N TYR A 169 -6.33 2.05 6.10
CA TYR A 169 -7.64 2.70 6.20
C TYR A 169 -7.62 3.84 7.23
N GLY A 170 -7.05 3.62 8.42
CA GLY A 170 -6.95 4.63 9.46
C GLY A 170 -6.18 5.87 8.98
N SER A 171 -5.02 5.66 8.34
CA SER A 171 -4.25 6.76 7.72
C SER A 171 -5.01 7.42 6.57
N LEU A 172 -5.73 6.66 5.74
CA LEU A 172 -6.56 7.20 4.66
C LEU A 172 -7.62 8.15 5.20
N GLN A 173 -8.33 7.78 6.26
CA GLN A 173 -9.36 8.64 6.86
C GLN A 173 -8.77 9.95 7.41
N ILE A 174 -7.57 9.91 8.02
CA ILE A 174 -6.88 11.12 8.47
C ILE A 174 -6.58 12.04 7.29
N MET A 175 -5.95 11.50 6.24
CA MET A 175 -5.55 12.29 5.08
C MET A 175 -6.75 12.81 4.27
N LEU A 176 -7.86 12.06 4.19
CA LEU A 176 -9.10 12.53 3.56
C LEU A 176 -9.68 13.73 4.31
N VAL A 177 -9.74 13.70 5.64
CA VAL A 177 -10.23 14.83 6.44
C VAL A 177 -9.31 16.04 6.26
N GLU A 178 -8.00 15.86 6.33
CA GLU A 178 -7.03 16.94 6.09
C GLU A 178 -7.20 17.55 4.69
N LEU A 179 -7.33 16.72 3.66
CA LEU A 179 -7.50 17.17 2.28
C LEU A 179 -8.83 17.91 2.07
N LEU A 180 -9.90 17.50 2.74
CA LEU A 180 -11.20 18.18 2.68
C LEU A 180 -11.17 19.55 3.35
N LEU A 181 -10.40 19.71 4.44
CA LEU A 181 -10.17 21.00 5.09
C LEU A 181 -9.25 21.91 4.27
N LEU A 182 -8.30 21.33 3.54
CA LEU A 182 -7.30 22.07 2.80
C LEU A 182 -7.85 22.64 1.48
N ARG A 183 -8.06 23.95 1.44
CA ARG A 183 -8.53 24.65 0.24
C ARG A 183 -7.41 24.81 -0.78
N PRO A 184 -7.63 24.49 -2.06
CA PRO A 184 -6.64 24.72 -3.10
C PRO A 184 -6.40 26.22 -3.26
N SER A 185 -5.13 26.61 -3.41
CA SER A 185 -4.69 27.98 -3.61
C SER A 185 -3.51 28.01 -4.58
N LEU A 186 -3.35 29.10 -5.32
CA LEU A 186 -2.18 29.33 -6.17
C LEU A 186 -0.96 29.81 -5.37
N ASN A 187 -1.09 30.03 -4.06
CA ASN A 187 0.06 30.26 -3.19
C ASN A 187 1.02 29.04 -3.28
N PRO A 188 2.31 29.22 -3.62
CA PRO A 188 3.23 28.10 -3.85
C PRO A 188 3.32 27.11 -2.69
N GLY A 189 3.41 27.60 -1.44
CA GLY A 189 3.49 26.73 -0.27
C GLY A 189 2.22 25.91 -0.07
N VAL A 190 1.05 26.55 -0.20
CA VAL A 190 -0.24 25.85 -0.13
C VAL A 190 -0.38 24.83 -1.26
N LEU A 191 0.06 25.16 -2.47
CA LEU A 191 0.01 24.26 -3.62
C LEU A 191 0.88 23.01 -3.42
N VAL A 192 2.08 23.16 -2.84
CA VAL A 192 2.97 22.03 -2.50
C VAL A 192 2.33 21.13 -1.46
N VAL A 193 1.84 21.70 -0.35
CA VAL A 193 1.17 20.94 0.71
C VAL A 193 -0.07 20.23 0.17
N TRP A 194 -0.90 20.92 -0.61
CA TRP A 194 -2.09 20.35 -1.21
C TRP A 194 -1.76 19.19 -2.17
N SER A 195 -0.75 19.36 -3.02
CA SER A 195 -0.32 18.32 -3.96
C SER A 195 0.21 17.08 -3.23
N TYR A 196 0.97 17.29 -2.14
CA TYR A 196 1.43 16.23 -1.26
C TYR A 196 0.27 15.47 -0.60
N THR A 197 -0.63 16.20 0.06
CA THR A 197 -1.77 15.59 0.76
C THR A 197 -2.67 14.85 -0.24
N PHE A 198 -2.95 15.43 -1.41
CA PHE A 198 -3.73 14.80 -2.47
C PHE A 198 -3.09 13.48 -2.94
N GLY A 199 -1.80 13.51 -3.27
CA GLY A 199 -1.09 12.33 -3.76
C GLY A 199 -0.98 11.22 -2.71
N LEU A 200 -0.68 11.58 -1.45
CA LEU A 200 -0.63 10.63 -0.34
C LEU A 200 -2.01 10.03 -0.02
N THR A 201 -3.08 10.83 -0.09
CA THR A 201 -4.45 10.33 0.07
C THR A 201 -4.77 9.31 -1.02
N PHE A 202 -4.41 9.60 -2.27
CA PHE A 202 -4.63 8.68 -3.36
C PHE A 202 -3.79 7.40 -3.23
N ASP A 203 -2.53 7.49 -2.79
CA ASP A 203 -1.67 6.33 -2.47
C ASP A 203 -2.33 5.40 -1.43
N LEU A 204 -2.81 5.98 -0.33
CA LEU A 204 -3.49 5.25 0.73
C LEU A 204 -4.83 4.67 0.28
N LEU A 205 -5.53 5.33 -0.65
CA LEU A 205 -6.76 4.82 -1.25
C LEU A 205 -6.47 3.55 -2.06
N ILE A 206 -5.45 3.57 -2.93
CA ILE A 206 -5.00 2.40 -3.69
C ILE A 206 -4.54 1.29 -2.74
N ALA A 207 -3.79 1.63 -1.69
CA ALA A 207 -3.31 0.64 -0.73
C ALA A 207 -4.47 -0.04 0.01
N THR A 208 -5.41 0.76 0.53
CA THR A 208 -6.60 0.28 1.24
C THR A 208 -7.45 -0.65 0.37
N ILE A 209 -7.80 -0.22 -0.85
CA ILE A 209 -8.60 -1.06 -1.75
C ILE A 209 -7.84 -2.31 -2.19
N GLY A 210 -6.51 -2.22 -2.33
CA GLY A 210 -5.65 -3.36 -2.59
C GLY A 210 -5.85 -4.48 -1.58
N TYR A 211 -5.85 -4.16 -0.29
CA TYR A 211 -6.07 -5.16 0.77
C TYR A 211 -7.53 -5.65 0.84
N LEU A 212 -8.51 -4.75 0.73
CA LEU A 212 -9.93 -5.11 0.79
C LEU A 212 -10.36 -6.00 -0.40
N CYS A 213 -9.88 -5.70 -1.61
CA CYS A 213 -10.17 -6.46 -2.81
C CYS A 213 -9.22 -7.65 -3.02
N THR A 214 -8.89 -8.39 -1.96
CA THR A 214 -8.09 -9.62 -2.08
C THR A 214 -8.99 -10.84 -2.18
N SER A 215 -9.34 -11.24 -3.40
CA SER A 215 -10.24 -12.38 -3.66
C SER A 215 -9.97 -13.05 -5.01
N ARG A 216 -10.11 -14.38 -5.06
CA ARG A 216 -10.12 -15.15 -6.32
C ARG A 216 -11.27 -14.73 -7.23
N LEU A 217 -12.39 -14.27 -6.65
CA LEU A 217 -13.55 -13.76 -7.39
C LEU A 217 -13.24 -12.49 -8.19
N LEU A 218 -12.21 -11.75 -7.79
CA LEU A 218 -11.76 -10.53 -8.45
C LEU A 218 -10.50 -10.74 -9.29
N ALA A 219 -9.97 -11.98 -9.38
CA ALA A 219 -8.67 -12.26 -10.01
C ALA A 219 -7.52 -11.39 -9.45
N THR A 220 -7.58 -11.17 -8.13
CA THR A 220 -6.65 -10.36 -7.35
C THR A 220 -6.24 -11.12 -6.09
N ASP A 221 -6.31 -12.44 -6.08
CA ASP A 221 -5.93 -13.27 -4.95
C ASP A 221 -4.42 -13.21 -4.66
N VAL A 222 -4.07 -13.54 -3.42
CA VAL A 222 -2.67 -13.75 -3.01
C VAL A 222 -2.23 -15.12 -3.51
N ARG A 223 -1.29 -15.12 -4.46
CA ARG A 223 -0.66 -16.34 -4.98
C ARG A 223 0.37 -16.88 -4.00
N SER A 224 1.07 -15.98 -3.30
CA SER A 224 2.04 -16.33 -2.26
C SER A 224 2.26 -15.17 -1.33
N THR A 225 2.55 -15.46 -0.06
CA THR A 225 3.04 -14.50 0.93
C THR A 225 4.48 -14.85 1.25
N ASP A 226 5.35 -13.85 1.45
CA ASP A 226 6.72 -14.07 1.93
C ASP A 226 6.62 -14.81 3.26
N ASP A 227 7.33 -15.92 3.38
CA ASP A 227 7.28 -16.81 4.52
C ASP A 227 8.55 -16.76 5.38
N THR A 228 9.39 -15.76 5.14
CA THR A 228 10.66 -15.58 5.85
C THR A 228 10.56 -14.50 6.93
N TRP A 229 11.14 -14.76 8.09
CA TRP A 229 11.14 -13.78 9.19
C TRP A 229 11.80 -12.45 8.80
N SER A 230 12.85 -12.48 7.97
CA SER A 230 13.58 -11.29 7.53
C SER A 230 12.76 -10.39 6.60
N GLY A 231 11.94 -10.98 5.72
CA GLY A 231 11.01 -10.22 4.89
C GLY A 231 10.00 -9.46 5.74
N TRP A 232 9.41 -10.15 6.72
CA TRP A 232 8.47 -9.57 7.66
C TRP A 232 9.10 -8.47 8.51
N LEU A 233 10.25 -8.72 9.15
CA LEU A 233 10.90 -7.75 10.03
C LEU A 233 11.21 -6.43 9.29
N VAL A 234 11.89 -6.52 8.14
CA VAL A 234 12.28 -5.33 7.36
C VAL A 234 11.05 -4.56 6.87
N CYS A 235 9.99 -5.29 6.49
CA CYS A 235 8.72 -4.66 6.12
C CYS A 235 8.08 -3.94 7.32
N MET A 236 7.96 -4.62 8.48
CA MET A 236 7.28 -4.11 9.66
C MET A 236 7.96 -2.89 10.28
N ILE A 237 9.29 -2.76 10.22
CA ILE A 237 10.01 -1.55 10.67
C ILE A 237 9.50 -0.28 9.96
N CYS A 238 8.92 -0.41 8.77
CA CYS A 238 8.36 0.71 8.02
C CYS A 238 6.94 1.12 8.47
N TYR A 239 6.31 0.41 9.42
CA TYR A 239 4.92 0.60 9.81
C TYR A 239 4.75 0.63 11.34
N PRO A 240 3.72 1.30 11.87
CA PRO A 240 3.42 1.26 13.30
C PRO A 240 3.20 -0.18 13.81
N PRO A 241 3.59 -0.52 15.05
CA PRO A 241 4.27 0.36 16.01
C PRO A 241 5.78 0.53 15.77
N LEU A 242 6.42 -0.33 14.96
CA LEU A 242 7.89 -0.36 14.82
C LEU A 242 8.46 0.83 14.06
N TRP A 243 7.63 1.56 13.31
CA TRP A 243 8.01 2.80 12.62
C TRP A 243 8.67 3.82 13.54
N VAL A 244 8.37 3.80 14.84
CA VAL A 244 9.04 4.66 15.82
C VAL A 244 10.56 4.51 15.79
N VAL A 245 11.09 3.31 15.57
CA VAL A 245 12.54 3.05 15.50
C VAL A 245 13.14 3.77 14.30
N LEU A 246 12.52 3.62 13.12
CA LEU A 246 12.98 4.28 11.90
C LEU A 246 12.86 5.80 12.02
N ARG A 247 11.80 6.31 12.65
CA ARG A 247 11.63 7.73 12.93
C ARG A 247 12.75 8.27 13.81
N THR A 248 13.01 7.64 14.95
CA THR A 248 14.01 8.08 15.93
C THR A 248 15.42 8.06 15.35
N ILE A 249 15.80 7.01 14.60
CA ILE A 249 17.13 6.96 13.97
C ILE A 249 17.29 8.03 12.88
N ARG A 250 16.20 8.38 12.19
CA ARG A 250 16.21 9.40 11.14
C ARG A 250 16.15 10.83 11.70
N GLU A 251 15.83 11.05 12.98
CA GLU A 251 15.72 12.41 13.54
C GLU A 251 17.03 13.19 13.36
N GLN A 252 16.93 14.31 12.63
CA GLN A 252 18.04 15.20 12.36
C GLN A 252 18.41 16.00 13.61
N ALA A 253 19.62 16.56 13.63
CA ALA A 253 20.12 17.39 14.74
C ALA A 253 19.29 18.67 14.92
N ASP A 254 18.80 19.23 13.82
CA ASP A 254 17.94 20.40 13.75
C ASP A 254 16.53 20.05 13.24
N THR A 255 15.67 21.06 13.16
CA THR A 255 14.29 20.96 12.65
C THR A 255 14.09 21.64 11.30
N MET A 256 15.17 22.10 10.68
CA MET A 256 15.12 22.72 9.36
C MET A 256 14.88 21.67 8.28
N THR A 257 14.26 22.12 7.21
CA THR A 257 13.93 21.38 6.00
C THR A 257 14.32 22.24 4.81
N TRP A 258 14.19 21.68 3.61
CA TRP A 258 14.60 22.36 2.38
C TRP A 258 13.97 23.75 2.16
N GLU A 259 12.75 23.98 2.65
CA GLU A 259 12.05 25.27 2.53
C GLU A 259 12.69 26.38 3.39
N GLN A 260 13.35 26.03 4.49
CA GLN A 260 14.10 27.01 5.28
C GLN A 260 15.53 27.23 4.76
N TRP A 261 16.03 26.35 3.91
CA TRP A 261 17.35 26.47 3.30
C TRP A 261 17.34 27.36 2.04
N LEU A 262 16.35 27.14 1.17
CA LEU A 262 16.26 27.81 -0.13
C LEU A 262 15.09 28.78 -0.14
N SER A 263 15.31 29.96 -0.74
CA SER A 263 14.29 30.99 -0.87
C SER A 263 13.74 31.07 -2.30
N PRO A 264 12.44 31.38 -2.52
CA PRO A 264 11.82 31.38 -3.86
C PRO A 264 12.45 32.31 -4.92
N ASP A 265 13.25 33.31 -4.51
CA ASP A 265 14.03 34.19 -5.40
C ASP A 265 15.22 33.48 -6.06
N GLN A 266 15.62 32.32 -5.55
CA GLN A 266 16.76 31.55 -6.04
C GLN A 266 16.31 30.50 -7.08
N PRO A 267 16.95 30.41 -8.26
CA PRO A 267 16.64 29.35 -9.24
C PRO A 267 16.78 27.92 -8.67
N LEU A 268 17.72 27.73 -7.74
CA LEU A 268 17.94 26.44 -7.08
C LEU A 268 16.71 25.96 -6.29
N TYR A 269 15.93 26.88 -5.70
CA TYR A 269 14.68 26.55 -5.00
C TYR A 269 13.73 25.77 -5.91
N TRP A 270 13.51 26.27 -7.13
CA TRP A 270 12.58 25.67 -8.09
C TRP A 270 13.07 24.34 -8.63
N ILE A 271 14.38 24.20 -8.85
CA ILE A 271 15.00 22.91 -9.22
C ILE A 271 14.79 21.89 -8.09
N TRP A 272 15.04 22.28 -6.85
CA TRP A 272 14.91 21.40 -5.69
C TRP A 272 13.46 20.98 -5.44
N ALA A 273 12.53 21.93 -5.49
CA ALA A 273 11.09 21.69 -5.40
C ALA A 273 10.61 20.73 -6.49
N ALA A 274 11.06 20.92 -7.74
CA ALA A 274 10.71 20.03 -8.85
C ALA A 274 11.22 18.60 -8.63
N LEU A 275 12.42 18.43 -8.08
CA LEU A 275 12.96 17.10 -7.74
C LEU A 275 12.17 16.42 -6.62
N ILE A 276 11.76 17.16 -5.59
CA ILE A 276 10.90 16.66 -4.50
C ILE A 276 9.55 16.22 -5.06
N VAL A 277 8.88 17.08 -5.84
CA VAL A 277 7.58 16.74 -6.46
C VAL A 277 7.70 15.53 -7.38
N PHE A 278 8.76 15.46 -8.19
CA PHE A 278 9.03 14.31 -9.05
C PHE A 278 9.22 13.03 -8.22
N SER A 279 9.94 13.09 -7.10
CA SER A 279 10.22 11.94 -6.24
C SER A 279 8.94 11.33 -5.63
N TRP A 280 7.99 12.17 -5.19
CA TRP A 280 6.68 11.73 -4.74
C TRP A 280 5.80 11.24 -5.87
N GLY A 281 5.78 11.95 -7.00
CA GLY A 281 5.05 11.54 -8.19
C GLY A 281 5.47 10.14 -8.66
N LEU A 282 6.78 9.86 -8.64
CA LEU A 282 7.32 8.52 -8.92
C LEU A 282 6.83 7.49 -7.90
N TYR A 283 6.84 7.84 -6.61
CA TYR A 283 6.37 6.98 -5.53
C TYR A 283 4.87 6.63 -5.70
N TRP A 284 3.99 7.62 -5.84
CA TRP A 284 2.55 7.40 -5.98
C TRP A 284 2.17 6.71 -7.29
N LEU A 285 2.82 7.04 -8.40
CA LEU A 285 2.58 6.38 -9.69
C LEU A 285 2.98 4.89 -9.65
N SER A 286 3.99 4.55 -8.85
CA SER A 286 4.37 3.16 -8.60
C SER A 286 3.25 2.41 -7.89
N THR A 287 2.68 2.99 -6.82
CA THR A 287 1.52 2.40 -6.13
C THR A 287 0.30 2.29 -7.06
N ALA A 288 -0.01 3.35 -7.82
CA ALA A 288 -1.12 3.37 -8.78
C ALA A 288 -0.98 2.29 -9.86
N SER A 289 0.24 1.87 -10.20
CA SER A 289 0.48 0.80 -11.17
C SER A 289 -0.05 -0.57 -10.71
N PHE A 290 -0.10 -0.82 -9.40
CA PHE A 290 -0.74 -2.02 -8.84
C PHE A 290 -2.27 -1.98 -8.91
N GLY A 291 -2.87 -0.79 -8.75
CA GLY A 291 -4.31 -0.65 -8.57
C GLY A 291 -4.85 -1.55 -7.45
N VAL A 292 -5.93 -2.27 -7.70
CA VAL A 292 -6.58 -3.18 -6.72
C VAL A 292 -5.74 -4.40 -6.31
N ARG A 293 -4.53 -4.56 -6.87
CA ARG A 293 -3.61 -5.66 -6.52
C ARG A 293 -2.53 -5.25 -5.51
N PHE A 294 -2.48 -3.98 -5.10
CA PHE A 294 -1.45 -3.52 -4.15
C PHE A 294 -1.50 -4.34 -2.86
N SER A 295 -0.34 -4.78 -2.38
CA SER A 295 -0.18 -5.42 -1.08
C SER A 295 1.30 -5.58 -0.74
N ASN A 296 1.65 -5.40 0.53
CA ASN A 296 2.98 -5.74 1.04
C ASN A 296 3.12 -7.25 1.29
N LEU A 297 4.35 -7.76 1.21
CA LEU A 297 4.73 -9.14 1.52
C LEU A 297 4.04 -10.21 0.67
N THR A 298 3.30 -9.85 -0.37
CA THR A 298 2.55 -10.81 -1.18
C THR A 298 2.87 -10.69 -2.66
N TYR A 299 2.75 -11.81 -3.35
CA TYR A 299 2.75 -11.88 -4.80
C TYR A 299 1.32 -12.07 -5.31
N ARG A 300 0.86 -11.11 -6.12
CA ARG A 300 -0.51 -11.06 -6.69
C ARG A 300 -0.48 -10.91 -8.21
N GLY A 301 0.62 -11.32 -8.82
CA GLY A 301 0.92 -11.14 -10.24
C GLY A 301 1.92 -10.01 -10.48
N LEU A 302 2.76 -10.20 -11.50
CA LEU A 302 3.82 -9.27 -11.89
C LEU A 302 3.27 -7.92 -12.38
N ILE A 303 3.91 -6.84 -11.95
CA ILE A 303 3.71 -5.48 -12.47
C ILE A 303 4.99 -5.04 -13.17
N ALA A 304 4.97 -4.97 -14.51
CA ALA A 304 6.12 -4.59 -15.34
C ALA A 304 5.85 -3.33 -16.20
N HIS A 305 4.78 -2.58 -15.91
CA HIS A 305 4.37 -1.38 -16.63
C HIS A 305 4.43 -0.13 -15.74
N GLY A 306 4.20 1.05 -16.33
CA GLY A 306 4.36 2.31 -15.60
C GLY A 306 5.83 2.52 -15.19
N PRO A 307 6.12 3.02 -13.98
CA PRO A 307 7.48 3.18 -13.48
C PRO A 307 8.30 1.88 -13.42
N TYR A 308 7.64 0.74 -13.27
CA TYR A 308 8.29 -0.57 -13.21
C TYR A 308 8.99 -0.96 -14.53
N ARG A 309 8.66 -0.33 -15.66
CA ARG A 309 9.40 -0.56 -16.92
C ARG A 309 10.85 -0.04 -16.90
N TYR A 310 11.20 0.74 -15.89
CA TYR A 310 12.48 1.45 -15.79
C TYR A 310 13.38 0.88 -14.69
N THR A 311 12.79 0.37 -13.62
CA THR A 311 13.50 -0.21 -12.47
C THR A 311 12.59 -1.14 -11.69
N LYS A 312 13.16 -2.09 -10.94
CA LYS A 312 12.41 -3.04 -10.10
C LYS A 312 11.68 -2.38 -8.93
N HIS A 313 12.23 -1.30 -8.37
CA HIS A 313 11.70 -0.64 -7.17
C HIS A 313 11.62 0.88 -7.27
N PRO A 314 10.80 1.42 -8.19
CA PRO A 314 10.68 2.87 -8.42
C PRO A 314 10.19 3.62 -7.18
N SER A 315 9.27 3.04 -6.40
CA SER A 315 8.77 3.64 -5.15
C SER A 315 9.87 3.81 -4.10
N TYR A 316 10.71 2.80 -3.90
CA TYR A 316 11.80 2.86 -2.92
C TYR A 316 12.87 3.88 -3.31
N ILE A 317 13.14 4.03 -4.61
CA ILE A 317 14.04 5.06 -5.14
C ILE A 317 13.44 6.46 -4.89
N GLY A 318 12.19 6.69 -5.29
CA GLY A 318 11.51 7.97 -5.09
C GLY A 318 11.47 8.37 -3.60
N LYS A 319 11.15 7.42 -2.72
CA LYS A 319 11.10 7.67 -1.27
C LYS A 319 12.46 8.00 -0.67
N ASN A 320 13.54 7.38 -1.15
CA ASN A 320 14.89 7.73 -0.71
C ASN A 320 15.29 9.12 -1.17
N ILE A 321 15.17 9.39 -2.47
CA ILE A 321 15.48 10.72 -3.03
C ILE A 321 14.70 11.80 -2.25
N TYR A 322 13.42 11.57 -2.00
CA TYR A 322 12.61 12.46 -1.19
C TYR A 322 13.23 12.75 0.18
N TRP A 323 13.54 11.72 0.98
CA TRP A 323 14.05 11.94 2.34
C TRP A 323 15.34 12.75 2.35
N TRP A 324 16.27 12.45 1.44
CA TRP A 324 17.52 13.19 1.31
C TRP A 324 17.31 14.65 0.90
N LEU A 325 16.43 14.90 -0.09
CA LEU A 325 16.13 16.25 -0.55
C LEU A 325 15.32 17.07 0.47
N HIS A 326 14.40 16.44 1.20
CA HIS A 326 13.53 17.14 2.15
C HIS A 326 14.27 17.52 3.43
N THR A 327 15.10 16.61 3.97
CA THR A 327 15.79 16.80 5.26
C THR A 327 17.05 17.65 5.15
N VAL A 328 17.69 17.67 3.98
CA VAL A 328 18.88 18.49 3.71
C VAL A 328 19.94 18.37 4.83
N PRO A 329 20.54 17.18 5.02
CA PRO A 329 21.25 16.79 6.25
C PRO A 329 22.48 17.64 6.63
N PHE A 330 22.86 18.57 5.76
CA PHE A 330 24.00 19.47 5.92
C PHE A 330 23.60 20.89 6.34
N VAL A 331 22.31 21.21 6.41
CA VAL A 331 21.79 22.50 6.89
C VAL A 331 21.56 22.41 8.39
N GLY A 332 21.73 23.53 9.12
CA GLY A 332 21.46 23.57 10.56
C GLY A 332 22.49 22.84 11.45
N VAL A 333 23.55 22.30 10.84
CA VAL A 333 24.61 21.54 11.50
C VAL A 333 25.60 22.47 12.22
N VAL A 334 25.88 22.24 13.49
CA VAL A 334 26.86 23.02 14.28
C VAL A 334 28.27 22.43 14.19
N GLY A 335 28.40 21.10 14.07
CA GLY A 335 29.68 20.43 13.97
C GLY A 335 29.63 19.06 13.29
N PHE A 336 30.79 18.41 13.16
CA PHE A 336 30.91 17.13 12.47
C PHE A 336 30.02 16.02 13.08
N GLY A 337 29.82 16.04 14.40
CA GLY A 337 28.95 15.07 15.08
C GLY A 337 27.51 15.12 14.58
N ASP A 338 26.95 16.31 14.40
CA ASP A 338 25.60 16.52 13.89
C ASP A 338 25.49 16.07 12.42
N LEU A 339 26.48 16.44 11.60
CA LEU A 339 26.54 16.00 10.20
C LEU A 339 26.60 14.48 10.10
N ALA A 340 27.46 13.84 10.89
CA ALA A 340 27.61 12.39 10.91
C ALA A 340 26.30 11.72 11.37
N ARG A 341 25.65 12.23 12.43
CA ARG A 341 24.34 11.73 12.87
C ARG A 341 23.29 11.83 11.77
N ASN A 342 23.17 12.99 11.13
CA ASN A 342 22.20 13.25 10.06
C ASN A 342 22.40 12.28 8.88
N LEU A 343 23.64 12.15 8.40
CA LEU A 343 24.00 11.26 7.29
C LEU A 343 23.82 9.78 7.64
N LEU A 344 24.19 9.35 8.85
CA LEU A 344 24.00 7.98 9.31
C LEU A 344 22.52 7.63 9.46
N GLY A 345 21.71 8.56 9.98
CA GLY A 345 20.26 8.40 10.09
C GLY A 345 19.59 8.20 8.73
N LEU A 346 19.93 9.03 7.74
CA LEU A 346 19.42 8.87 6.37
C LEU A 346 20.01 7.65 5.65
N GLY A 347 21.28 7.33 5.92
CA GLY A 347 21.94 6.10 5.46
C GLY A 347 21.21 4.86 5.97
N PHE A 348 20.78 4.86 7.23
CA PHE A 348 19.97 3.79 7.82
C PHE A 348 18.60 3.66 7.15
N VAL A 349 17.90 4.77 6.88
CA VAL A 349 16.64 4.75 6.12
C VAL A 349 16.86 4.14 4.74
N SER A 350 17.95 4.53 4.07
CA SER A 350 18.32 4.00 2.75
C SER A 350 18.62 2.50 2.80
N LEU A 351 19.32 2.05 3.84
CA LEU A 351 19.60 0.64 4.08
C LEU A 351 18.31 -0.17 4.29
N ILE A 352 17.34 0.33 5.07
CA ILE A 352 16.05 -0.37 5.28
C ILE A 352 15.30 -0.56 3.95
N TYR A 353 15.23 0.47 3.10
CA TYR A 353 14.58 0.32 1.79
C TYR A 353 15.36 -0.58 0.82
N TYR A 354 16.69 -0.58 0.90
CA TYR A 354 17.52 -1.53 0.15
C TYR A 354 17.25 -2.98 0.60
N LEU A 355 17.24 -3.23 1.92
CA LEU A 355 16.93 -4.54 2.47
C LEU A 355 15.51 -4.98 2.08
N ARG A 356 14.55 -4.05 2.07
CA ARG A 356 13.17 -4.33 1.66
C ARG A 356 13.08 -4.73 0.20
N ALA A 357 13.80 -4.03 -0.68
CA ALA A 357 13.94 -4.43 -2.07
C ALA A 357 14.50 -5.86 -2.19
N LYS A 358 15.56 -6.18 -1.44
CA LYS A 358 16.21 -7.49 -1.53
C LYS A 358 15.37 -8.64 -0.97
N THR A 359 14.65 -8.42 0.13
CA THR A 359 13.74 -9.45 0.66
C THR A 359 12.58 -9.71 -0.27
N GLU A 360 12.02 -8.65 -0.88
CA GLU A 360 10.98 -8.73 -1.90
C GLU A 360 11.49 -9.44 -3.16
N GLU A 361 12.65 -9.05 -3.71
CA GLU A 361 13.27 -9.73 -4.86
C GLU A 361 13.48 -11.22 -4.61
N ARG A 362 13.95 -11.60 -3.41
CA ARG A 362 14.12 -13.02 -3.04
C ARG A 362 12.80 -13.77 -3.03
N HIS A 363 11.73 -13.19 -2.46
CA HIS A 363 10.40 -13.80 -2.48
C HIS A 363 9.88 -13.93 -3.92
N LEU A 364 9.97 -12.87 -4.71
CA LEU A 364 9.44 -12.81 -6.06
C LEU A 364 10.22 -13.68 -7.05
N SER A 365 11.52 -13.91 -6.83
CA SER A 365 12.36 -14.75 -7.68
C SER A 365 11.95 -16.22 -7.71
N LYS A 366 11.05 -16.65 -6.80
CA LYS A 366 10.39 -17.97 -6.87
C LYS A 366 9.55 -18.10 -8.16
N PHE A 367 9.06 -17.00 -8.73
CA PHE A 367 8.18 -16.98 -9.91
C PHE A 367 8.96 -16.79 -11.22
N PRO A 368 8.77 -17.66 -12.23
CA PRO A 368 9.46 -17.54 -13.53
C PRO A 368 9.28 -16.18 -14.20
N GLU A 369 8.07 -15.63 -14.16
CA GLU A 369 7.76 -14.34 -14.77
C GLU A 369 8.55 -13.18 -14.12
N TYR A 370 8.83 -13.26 -12.81
CA TYR A 370 9.64 -12.26 -12.14
C TYR A 370 11.12 -12.37 -12.51
N ARG A 371 11.64 -13.59 -12.66
CA ARG A 371 13.03 -13.80 -13.11
C ARG A 371 13.26 -13.21 -14.50
N ALA A 372 12.39 -13.53 -15.44
CA ALA A 372 12.42 -12.96 -16.79
C ALA A 372 12.33 -11.42 -16.77
N TYR A 373 11.50 -10.85 -15.90
CA TYR A 373 11.42 -9.41 -15.72
C TYR A 373 12.70 -8.81 -15.10
N SER A 374 13.30 -9.48 -14.12
CA SER A 374 14.57 -9.02 -13.51
C SER A 374 15.70 -8.99 -14.54
N GLU A 375 15.84 -10.05 -15.33
CA GLU A 375 16.80 -10.14 -16.44
C GLU A 375 16.55 -9.02 -17.46
N TRP A 376 15.29 -8.80 -17.84
CA TRP A 376 14.95 -7.72 -18.75
C TRP A 376 15.33 -6.33 -18.20
N ILE A 377 15.15 -6.07 -16.91
CA ILE A 377 15.54 -4.80 -16.27
C ILE A 377 17.06 -4.65 -16.22
N GLU A 378 17.80 -5.73 -16.02
CA GLU A 378 19.28 -5.70 -16.04
C GLU A 378 19.83 -5.30 -17.41
N GLU A 379 19.12 -5.64 -18.49
CA GLU A 379 19.48 -5.26 -19.86
C GLU A 379 18.90 -3.91 -20.32
N ASN A 380 17.69 -3.56 -19.86
CA ASN A 380 16.88 -2.48 -20.45
C ASN A 380 16.48 -1.37 -19.48
N GLY A 381 16.71 -1.55 -18.17
CA GLY A 381 16.42 -0.57 -17.13
C GLY A 381 17.26 0.70 -17.21
N VAL A 382 16.95 1.67 -16.36
CA VAL A 382 17.63 2.99 -16.33
C VAL A 382 19.14 2.82 -16.19
N TRP A 383 19.58 2.02 -15.23
CA TRP A 383 21.02 1.80 -14.98
C TRP A 383 21.74 1.15 -16.17
N ALA A 384 21.09 0.22 -16.87
CA ALA A 384 21.64 -0.41 -18.07
C ALA A 384 21.79 0.60 -19.21
N ARG A 385 20.81 1.50 -19.38
CA ARG A 385 20.89 2.60 -20.35
C ARG A 385 21.99 3.59 -20.00
N CYS A 386 22.08 4.02 -18.74
CA CYS A 386 23.14 4.91 -18.27
C CYS A 386 24.52 4.29 -18.48
N ARG A 387 24.71 3.00 -18.16
CA ARG A 387 25.98 2.30 -18.38
C ARG A 387 26.36 2.26 -19.86
N ARG A 388 25.42 1.95 -20.76
CA ARG A 388 25.67 1.96 -22.22
C ARG A 388 26.08 3.34 -22.71
N TRP A 389 25.40 4.39 -22.23
CA TRP A 389 25.74 5.77 -22.58
C TRP A 389 27.14 6.17 -22.08
N LEU A 390 27.49 5.82 -20.83
CA LEU A 390 28.83 6.08 -20.28
C LEU A 390 29.94 5.33 -21.04
N VAL A 391 29.69 4.10 -21.50
CA VAL A 391 30.65 3.36 -22.33
C VAL A 391 30.80 4.00 -23.71
N ALA A 392 29.70 4.48 -24.31
CA ALA A 392 29.73 5.16 -25.61
C ALA A 392 30.48 6.50 -25.58
N LEU A 393 30.54 7.16 -24.42
CA LEU A 393 31.30 8.41 -24.21
C LEU A 393 32.80 8.19 -24.00
N LYS A 394 33.27 6.96 -23.76
CA LYS A 394 34.72 6.71 -23.71
C LYS A 394 35.29 6.88 -25.12
N PRO A 395 36.26 7.77 -25.35
CA PRO A 395 36.90 7.90 -26.65
C PRO A 395 37.49 6.54 -27.04
N LYS A 396 37.25 6.11 -28.29
CA LYS A 396 37.93 4.94 -28.85
C LYS A 396 39.43 5.23 -28.78
N ALA A 397 40.17 4.44 -28.01
CA ALA A 397 41.62 4.47 -28.08
C ALA A 397 42.02 4.25 -29.55
N SER A 398 42.77 5.20 -30.10
CA SER A 398 43.28 5.15 -31.47
C SER A 398 44.54 4.31 -31.53
#